data_AF-A0A3P3XH35-F1
#
_entry.id   AF-A0A3P3XH35-F1
#
_cell.length_a   1.000
_cell.length_b   1.000
_cell.length_c   1.000
_cell.angle_alpha   90.00
_cell.angle_beta   90.00
_cell.angle_gamma   90.00
#
_symmetry.space_group_name_H-M   'P 1'
#
loop_
_entity.id
_entity.type
_entity.pdbx_description
1 polymer ?
#
loop_
_entity_poly.entity_id
_entity_poly.type
_entity_poly.pdbx_seq_one_letter_code
_entity_poly.pdbx_strand_id
1 'polypeptide(L)'
;MIITLYINGKKESVECQPGEMLTEVLRRAGYVEVKKGCDTGNCGVCTVLLEGKPVLSCSYLAIRADGKQITTIQGAAKEAEEFAHFLTAEGADQCGFCAPGFALTVLAMKKELPNPSEGEIRHYLAGNLCRCSGYEGQIRAIKKYLEAEHA
;
A
#
# COMPACT_ATOMS: atom_id res chain seq x y z
N MET A 1 6.47 25.07 4.67
CA MET A 1 5.91 25.02 6.05
C MET A 1 6.28 23.69 6.69
N ILE A 2 6.32 23.59 8.01
CA ILE A 2 6.62 22.33 8.71
C ILE A 2 5.31 21.69 9.16
N ILE A 3 5.12 20.42 8.85
CA ILE A 3 4.01 19.59 9.35
C ILE A 3 4.57 18.44 10.19
N THR A 4 3.74 17.91 11.08
CA THR A 4 4.07 16.74 11.91
C THR A 4 3.35 15.51 11.36
N LEU A 5 4.07 14.45 11.06
CA LEU A 5 3.51 13.16 10.63
C LEU A 5 3.88 12.07 11.63
N TYR A 6 3.02 11.06 11.79
CA TYR A 6 3.34 9.85 12.55
C TYR A 6 3.53 8.70 11.56
N ILE A 7 4.76 8.50 11.09
CA ILE A 7 5.08 7.53 10.05
C ILE A 7 5.61 6.26 10.71
N ASN A 8 4.94 5.12 10.48
CA ASN A 8 5.29 3.82 11.07
C ASN A 8 5.44 3.89 12.62
N GLY A 9 4.58 4.69 13.27
CA GLY A 9 4.59 4.91 14.72
C GLY A 9 5.63 5.95 15.20
N LYS A 10 6.51 6.46 14.33
CA LYS A 10 7.50 7.48 14.66
C LYS A 10 6.99 8.88 14.31
N LYS A 11 7.13 9.81 15.25
CA LYS A 11 6.85 11.24 15.01
C LYS A 11 7.97 11.86 14.17
N GLU A 12 7.61 12.46 13.05
CA GLU A 12 8.51 13.11 12.10
C GLU A 12 8.02 14.55 11.83
N SER A 13 8.94 15.51 11.83
CA SER A 13 8.67 16.89 11.41
C SER A 13 9.28 17.11 10.03
N VAL A 14 8.44 17.37 9.04
CA VAL A 14 8.85 17.43 7.63
C VAL A 14 8.48 18.76 7.00
N GLU A 15 9.33 19.25 6.11
CA GLU A 15 9.03 20.41 5.29
C GLU A 15 8.11 20.02 4.12
N CYS A 16 7.05 20.81 3.95
CA CYS A 16 6.01 20.66 2.94
C CYS A 16 5.74 22.00 2.25
N GLN A 17 5.63 21.99 0.92
CA GLN A 17 5.08 23.13 0.16
C GLN A 17 3.54 23.04 0.09
N PRO A 18 2.79 24.15 -0.04
CA PRO A 18 1.31 24.12 0.01
C PRO A 18 0.63 23.17 -0.97
N GLY A 19 1.20 22.99 -2.17
CA GLY A 19 0.68 22.10 -3.23
C GLY A 19 1.36 20.74 -3.31
N GLU A 20 2.22 20.40 -2.35
CA GLU A 20 3.02 19.20 -2.43
C GLU A 20 2.21 17.95 -2.07
N MET A 21 2.35 16.90 -2.89
CA MET A 21 1.70 15.61 -2.65
C MET A 21 2.46 14.81 -1.60
N LEU A 22 1.72 14.02 -0.82
CA LEU A 22 2.25 13.22 0.27
C LEU A 22 3.35 12.25 -0.20
N THR A 23 3.26 11.69 -1.41
CA THR A 23 4.32 10.84 -1.97
C THR A 23 5.67 11.55 -2.01
N GLU A 24 5.71 12.83 -2.40
CA GLU A 24 6.98 13.56 -2.55
C GLU A 24 7.61 13.83 -1.18
N VAL A 25 6.78 14.24 -0.20
CA VAL A 25 7.23 14.47 1.18
C VAL A 25 7.76 13.18 1.81
N LEU A 26 7.02 12.06 1.69
CA LEU A 26 7.44 10.76 2.24
C LEU A 26 8.76 10.28 1.63
N ARG A 27 8.89 10.35 0.30
CA ARG A 27 10.12 9.91 -0.40
C ARG A 27 11.32 10.79 -0.04
N ARG A 28 11.13 12.12 0.06
CA ARG A 28 12.20 13.03 0.50
C ARG A 28 12.61 12.76 1.96
N ALA A 29 11.67 12.35 2.81
CA ALA A 29 11.94 11.93 4.19
C ALA A 29 12.60 10.53 4.29
N GLY A 30 12.90 9.87 3.17
CA GLY A 30 13.61 8.58 3.14
C GLY A 30 12.73 7.35 2.91
N TYR A 31 11.40 7.51 2.87
CA TYR A 31 10.45 6.41 2.64
C TYR A 31 10.31 6.08 1.15
N VAL A 32 11.43 5.74 0.51
CA VAL A 32 11.57 5.50 -0.94
C VAL A 32 10.93 4.19 -1.42
N GLU A 33 10.52 3.34 -0.49
CA GLU A 33 9.68 2.18 -0.73
C GLU A 33 8.28 2.56 -1.21
N VAL A 34 7.79 3.77 -0.90
CA VAL A 34 6.59 4.34 -1.51
C VAL A 34 6.91 4.72 -2.95
N LYS A 35 6.29 4.02 -3.90
CA LYS A 35 6.63 4.16 -5.33
C LYS A 35 5.78 5.23 -6.02
N LYS A 36 6.27 5.69 -7.16
CA LYS A 36 5.60 6.62 -8.08
C LYS A 36 5.67 6.02 -9.48
N GLY A 37 4.56 6.02 -10.22
CA GLY A 37 4.51 5.30 -11.50
C GLY A 37 3.55 5.81 -12.57
N CYS A 38 2.62 6.73 -12.28
CA CYS A 38 1.63 7.16 -13.28
C CYS A 38 1.26 8.64 -13.27
N ASP A 39 1.53 9.37 -12.18
CA ASP A 39 1.22 10.80 -12.00
C ASP A 39 -0.22 11.23 -12.29
N THR A 40 -1.13 10.26 -12.33
CA THR A 40 -2.53 10.41 -12.73
C THR A 40 -3.50 9.74 -11.75
N GLY A 41 -2.98 9.12 -10.69
CA GLY A 41 -3.80 8.48 -9.64
C GLY A 41 -4.33 7.08 -9.99
N ASN A 42 -3.84 6.43 -11.05
CA ASN A 42 -4.44 5.20 -11.54
C ASN A 42 -3.75 3.90 -11.08
N CYS A 43 -2.44 3.92 -10.84
CA CYS A 43 -1.67 2.67 -10.71
C CYS A 43 -1.61 2.04 -9.31
N GLY A 44 -1.93 2.78 -8.24
CA GLY A 44 -1.90 2.25 -6.87
C GLY A 44 -0.52 2.00 -6.26
N VAL A 45 0.58 2.15 -6.98
CA VAL A 45 1.94 1.84 -6.44
C VAL A 45 2.38 2.79 -5.31
N CYS A 46 1.71 3.94 -5.19
CA CYS A 46 1.96 4.95 -4.16
C CYS A 46 1.09 4.77 -2.91
N THR A 47 0.31 3.68 -2.82
CA THR A 47 -0.58 3.46 -1.69
C THR A 47 0.19 3.44 -0.37
N VAL A 48 -0.33 4.17 0.61
CA VAL A 48 0.02 4.09 2.03
C VAL A 48 -1.27 3.89 2.82
N LEU A 49 -1.19 3.44 4.07
CA LEU A 49 -2.35 3.47 4.95
C LEU A 49 -2.35 4.78 5.73
N LEU A 50 -3.32 5.64 5.48
CA LEU A 50 -3.55 6.87 6.24
C LEU A 50 -4.68 6.60 7.22
N GLU A 51 -4.41 6.68 8.53
CA GLU A 51 -5.38 6.30 9.57
C GLU A 51 -5.97 4.90 9.33
N GLY A 52 -5.09 3.96 8.93
CA GLY A 52 -5.46 2.57 8.63
C GLY A 52 -6.14 2.33 7.28
N LYS A 53 -6.47 3.38 6.51
CA LYS A 53 -7.16 3.25 5.21
C LYS A 53 -6.22 3.42 4.02
N PRO A 54 -6.35 2.64 2.95
CA PRO A 54 -5.51 2.78 1.76
C PRO A 54 -5.78 4.12 1.07
N VAL A 55 -4.73 4.90 0.87
CA VAL A 55 -4.78 6.21 0.21
C VAL A 55 -3.68 6.31 -0.83
N LEU A 56 -4.03 6.81 -2.01
CA LEU A 56 -3.07 7.20 -3.04
C LEU A 56 -2.30 8.44 -2.57
N SER A 57 -1.09 8.24 -2.05
CA SER A 57 -0.30 9.36 -1.54
C SER A 57 0.03 10.40 -2.63
N CYS A 58 -0.02 10.04 -3.92
CA CYS A 58 0.30 10.95 -5.03
C CYS A 58 -0.87 11.86 -5.39
N SER A 59 -2.04 11.63 -4.80
CA SER A 59 -3.26 12.43 -4.97
C SER A 59 -3.75 12.98 -3.64
N TYR A 60 -2.91 12.93 -2.59
CA TYR A 60 -3.20 13.46 -1.26
C TYR A 60 -2.24 14.59 -0.95
N LEU A 61 -2.76 15.79 -0.68
CA LEU A 61 -1.92 16.93 -0.29
C LEU A 61 -1.26 16.64 1.07
N ALA A 62 0.05 16.77 1.14
CA ALA A 62 0.82 16.47 2.35
C ALA A 62 0.37 17.33 3.54
N ILE A 63 -0.01 18.59 3.33
CA ILE A 63 -0.56 19.47 4.37
C ILE A 63 -1.81 18.89 5.06
N ARG A 64 -2.62 18.07 4.36
CA ARG A 64 -3.81 17.43 4.93
C ARG A 64 -3.47 16.22 5.80
N ALA A 65 -2.22 15.78 5.79
CA ALA A 65 -1.73 14.68 6.60
C ALA A 65 -1.13 15.15 7.93
N ASP A 66 -1.07 16.46 8.18
CA ASP A 66 -0.58 16.99 9.44
C ASP A 66 -1.33 16.39 10.64
N GLY A 67 -0.56 15.89 11.61
CA GLY A 67 -1.02 15.18 12.80
C GLY A 67 -1.46 13.73 12.59
N LYS A 68 -1.44 13.19 11.37
CA LYS A 68 -2.01 11.85 11.06
C LYS A 68 -0.98 10.71 11.10
N GLN A 69 -1.49 9.52 11.33
CA GLN A 69 -0.77 8.25 11.24
C GLN A 69 -0.70 7.76 9.80
N ILE A 70 0.51 7.43 9.37
CA ILE A 70 0.83 6.86 8.06
C ILE A 70 1.57 5.55 8.28
N THR A 71 1.07 4.47 7.71
CA THR A 71 1.78 3.20 7.62
C THR A 71 2.24 3.00 6.18
N THR A 72 3.56 2.95 5.98
CA THR A 72 4.18 2.47 4.73
C THR A 72 4.40 0.96 4.83
N ILE A 73 4.88 0.32 3.76
CA ILE A 73 5.12 -1.13 3.79
C ILE A 73 6.13 -1.53 4.89
N GLN A 74 7.05 -0.63 5.26
CA GLN A 74 8.01 -0.87 6.35
C GLN A 74 7.31 -0.99 7.71
N GLY A 75 6.24 -0.21 7.95
CA GLY A 75 5.45 -0.29 9.18
C GLY A 75 4.55 -1.53 9.27
N ALA A 76 4.39 -2.26 8.15
CA ALA A 76 3.64 -3.50 8.06
C ALA A 76 4.55 -4.67 7.62
N ALA A 77 5.85 -4.60 7.90
CA ALA A 77 6.84 -5.51 7.33
C ALA A 77 6.56 -6.98 7.64
N LYS A 78 6.12 -7.30 8.86
CA LYS A 78 5.84 -8.67 9.29
C LYS A 78 4.67 -9.27 8.50
N GLU A 79 3.53 -8.58 8.47
CA GLU A 79 2.35 -9.03 7.73
C GLU A 79 2.57 -9.02 6.22
N ALA A 80 3.38 -8.07 5.72
CA ALA A 80 3.78 -8.01 4.32
C ALA A 80 4.69 -9.17 3.91
N GLU A 81 5.64 -9.56 4.77
CA GLU A 81 6.51 -10.72 4.56
C GLU A 81 5.71 -12.02 4.53
N GLU A 82 4.78 -12.19 5.48
CA GLU A 82 3.85 -13.32 5.49
C GLU A 82 3.06 -13.40 4.18
N PHE A 83 2.45 -12.29 3.75
CA PHE A 83 1.72 -12.25 2.47
C PHE A 83 2.64 -12.51 1.26
N ALA A 84 3.89 -12.03 1.29
CA ALA A 84 4.86 -12.24 0.21
C ALA A 84 5.21 -13.72 0.02
N HIS A 85 5.17 -14.55 1.07
CA HIS A 85 5.34 -16.00 0.92
C HIS A 85 4.25 -16.64 0.05
N PHE A 86 3.00 -16.18 0.16
CA PHE A 86 1.92 -16.66 -0.72
C PHE A 86 2.11 -16.18 -2.16
N LEU A 87 2.57 -14.93 -2.36
CA LEU A 87 2.86 -14.42 -3.70
C LEU A 87 3.98 -15.21 -4.39
N THR A 88 5.07 -15.46 -3.67
CA THR A 88 6.22 -16.22 -4.21
C THR A 88 5.85 -17.67 -4.50
N ALA A 89 5.09 -18.33 -3.62
CA ALA A 89 4.58 -19.69 -3.85
C ALA A 89 3.68 -19.82 -5.09
N GLU A 90 2.99 -18.74 -5.47
CA GLU A 90 2.12 -18.69 -6.66
C GLU A 90 2.80 -18.08 -7.90
N GLY A 91 4.10 -17.81 -7.85
CA GLY A 91 4.85 -17.19 -8.96
C GLY A 91 4.39 -15.77 -9.31
N ALA A 92 3.80 -15.07 -8.34
CA ALA A 92 3.20 -13.75 -8.51
C ALA A 92 4.15 -12.59 -8.15
N ASP A 93 5.40 -12.90 -7.77
CA ASP A 93 6.48 -11.93 -7.59
C ASP A 93 7.42 -11.93 -8.80
N GLN A 94 7.72 -10.74 -9.33
CA GLN A 94 8.52 -10.55 -10.54
C GLN A 94 9.41 -9.30 -10.40
N CYS A 95 8.98 -8.14 -10.90
CA CYS A 95 9.75 -6.90 -10.77
C CYS A 95 9.63 -6.24 -9.39
N GLY A 96 8.68 -6.70 -8.56
CA GLY A 96 8.40 -6.17 -7.23
C GLY A 96 7.85 -4.72 -7.16
N PHE A 97 7.75 -4.00 -8.28
CA PHE A 97 7.48 -2.56 -8.25
C PHE A 97 6.10 -2.19 -7.67
N CYS A 98 5.07 -2.98 -7.96
CA CYS A 98 3.73 -2.76 -7.40
C CYS A 98 3.56 -3.36 -6.01
N ALA A 99 4.47 -4.24 -5.56
CA ALA A 99 4.29 -5.07 -4.38
C ALA A 99 4.05 -4.26 -3.08
N PRO A 100 4.76 -3.14 -2.80
CA PRO A 100 4.52 -2.36 -1.58
C PRO A 100 3.09 -1.84 -1.46
N GLY A 101 2.60 -1.12 -2.48
CA GLY A 101 1.24 -0.58 -2.47
C GLY A 101 0.18 -1.68 -2.52
N PHE A 102 0.47 -2.77 -3.25
CA PHE A 102 -0.40 -3.93 -3.35
C PHE A 102 -0.59 -4.65 -2.02
N ALA A 103 0.52 -4.96 -1.33
CA ALA A 103 0.48 -5.61 -0.02
C ALA A 103 -0.29 -4.78 1.00
N LEU A 104 -0.05 -3.46 1.08
CA LEU A 104 -0.82 -2.59 1.98
C LEU A 104 -2.32 -2.61 1.66
N THR A 105 -2.70 -2.61 0.39
CA THR A 105 -4.11 -2.66 -0.02
C THR A 105 -4.74 -4.00 0.33
N VAL A 106 -4.04 -5.12 0.15
CA VAL A 106 -4.51 -6.46 0.56
C VAL A 106 -4.67 -6.55 2.09
N LEU A 107 -3.73 -6.01 2.87
CA LEU A 107 -3.82 -6.00 4.32
C LEU A 107 -4.98 -5.14 4.83
N ALA A 108 -5.30 -4.03 4.15
CA ALA A 108 -6.50 -3.24 4.44
C ALA A 108 -7.77 -4.01 4.07
N MET A 109 -7.83 -4.59 2.86
CA MET A 109 -8.95 -5.41 2.41
C MET A 109 -9.27 -6.52 3.39
N LYS A 110 -8.26 -7.25 3.86
CA LYS A 110 -8.41 -8.34 4.84
C LYS A 110 -9.07 -7.87 6.14
N LYS A 111 -8.81 -6.64 6.58
CA LYS A 111 -9.42 -6.05 7.79
C LYS A 111 -10.85 -5.56 7.55
N GLU A 112 -11.15 -5.12 6.33
CA GLU A 112 -12.44 -4.51 5.98
C GLU A 112 -13.48 -5.51 5.48
N LEU A 113 -13.05 -6.58 4.81
CA LEU A 113 -13.93 -7.57 4.20
C LEU A 113 -13.75 -8.95 4.86
N PRO A 114 -14.71 -9.43 5.67
CA PRO A 114 -14.70 -10.80 6.18
C PRO A 114 -15.10 -11.78 5.08
N ASN A 115 -14.26 -12.77 4.78
CA ASN A 115 -14.51 -13.81 3.77
C ASN A 115 -14.94 -13.28 2.39
N PRO A 116 -14.15 -12.39 1.76
CA PRO A 116 -14.53 -11.79 0.48
C PRO A 116 -14.56 -12.84 -0.63
N SER A 117 -15.57 -12.76 -1.48
CA SER A 117 -15.61 -13.49 -2.74
C SER A 117 -14.50 -13.01 -3.68
N GLU A 118 -14.16 -13.82 -4.68
CA GLU A 118 -13.14 -13.43 -5.67
C GLU A 118 -13.53 -12.15 -6.42
N GLY A 119 -14.81 -11.93 -6.68
CA GLY A 119 -15.31 -10.69 -7.29
C GLY A 119 -15.05 -9.46 -6.42
N GLU A 120 -15.26 -9.58 -5.11
CA GLU A 120 -14.97 -8.52 -4.14
C GLU A 120 -13.46 -8.26 -4.03
N ILE A 121 -12.64 -9.30 -4.01
CA ILE A 121 -11.17 -9.17 -4.03
C ILE A 121 -10.72 -8.38 -5.26
N ARG A 122 -11.19 -8.77 -6.45
CA ARG A 122 -10.84 -8.10 -7.71
C ARG A 122 -11.33 -6.65 -7.73
N HIS A 123 -12.54 -6.39 -7.23
CA HIS A 123 -13.09 -5.04 -7.16
C HIS A 123 -12.28 -4.14 -6.22
N TYR A 124 -11.97 -4.62 -5.02
CA TYR A 124 -11.20 -3.87 -4.03
C TYR A 124 -9.80 -3.52 -4.54
N LEU A 125 -9.17 -4.45 -5.27
CA LEU A 125 -7.81 -4.30 -5.81
C LEU A 125 -7.76 -3.66 -7.20
N ALA A 126 -8.88 -3.24 -7.78
CA ALA A 126 -8.94 -2.70 -9.14
C ALA A 126 -8.05 -1.45 -9.34
N GLY A 127 -7.78 -0.71 -8.26
CA GLY A 127 -6.87 0.45 -8.27
C GLY A 127 -5.38 0.11 -8.18
N ASN A 128 -4.98 -1.16 -8.21
CA ASN A 128 -3.59 -1.60 -8.05
C ASN A 128 -3.12 -2.32 -9.33
N LEU A 129 -2.41 -1.59 -10.18
CA LEU A 129 -1.98 -2.10 -11.48
C LEU A 129 -0.66 -2.87 -11.36
N CYS A 130 -0.64 -4.08 -11.92
CA CYS A 130 0.55 -4.89 -12.08
C CYS A 130 0.79 -5.19 -13.55
N ARG A 131 1.98 -4.85 -14.05
CA ARG A 131 2.32 -5.09 -15.47
C ARG A 131 2.86 -6.51 -15.73
N CYS A 132 3.29 -7.20 -14.68
CA CYS A 132 4.14 -8.37 -14.77
C CYS A 132 3.39 -9.69 -14.53
N SER A 133 2.56 -9.75 -13.48
CA SER A 133 1.97 -11.02 -13.00
C SER A 133 0.76 -11.51 -13.78
N GLY A 134 0.07 -10.63 -14.52
CA GLY A 134 -1.22 -10.95 -15.13
C GLY A 134 -2.35 -11.20 -14.12
N TYR A 135 -2.16 -10.82 -12.85
CA TYR A 135 -3.11 -10.88 -11.72
C TYR A 135 -3.52 -12.27 -11.22
N GLU A 136 -3.63 -13.28 -12.07
CA GLU A 136 -4.17 -14.58 -11.65
C GLU A 136 -3.34 -15.27 -10.56
N GLY A 137 -2.00 -15.15 -10.60
CA GLY A 137 -1.14 -15.62 -9.51
C GLY A 137 -1.39 -14.87 -8.20
N GLN A 138 -1.64 -13.56 -8.28
CA GLN A 138 -1.94 -12.73 -7.10
C GLN A 138 -3.28 -13.13 -6.47
N ILE A 139 -4.29 -13.39 -7.29
CA ILE A 139 -5.61 -13.83 -6.81
C ILE A 139 -5.52 -15.19 -6.10
N ARG A 140 -4.78 -16.15 -6.67
CA ARG A 140 -4.54 -17.45 -5.99
C ARG A 140 -3.80 -17.26 -4.66
N ALA A 141 -2.78 -16.40 -4.62
CA ALA A 141 -2.02 -16.11 -3.41
C ALA A 141 -2.91 -15.49 -2.31
N ILE A 142 -3.75 -14.52 -2.69
CA ILE A 142 -4.68 -13.85 -1.76
C ILE A 142 -5.67 -14.86 -1.17
N LYS A 143 -6.26 -15.74 -1.99
CA LYS A 143 -7.23 -16.74 -1.49
C LYS A 143 -6.58 -17.66 -0.46
N LYS A 144 -5.38 -18.18 -0.75
CA LYS A 144 -4.62 -19.01 0.19
C LYS A 144 -4.24 -18.26 1.47
N TYR A 145 -3.86 -16.99 1.34
CA TYR A 145 -3.53 -16.14 2.49
C TYR A 145 -4.73 -15.91 3.42
N LEU A 146 -5.93 -15.73 2.86
CA LEU A 146 -7.16 -15.58 3.64
C LEU A 146 -7.61 -16.90 4.28
N GLU A 147 -7.47 -18.03 3.58
CA GLU A 147 -7.81 -19.37 4.10
C GLU A 147 -6.91 -19.78 5.28
N ALA A 148 -5.62 -19.44 5.24
CA ALA A 148 -4.64 -19.83 6.26
C ALA A 148 -4.92 -19.24 7.65
N GLU A 149 -5.73 -18.17 7.75
CA GLU A 149 -6.12 -17.56 9.03
C GLU A 149 -7.27 -18.32 9.74
N HIS A 150 -7.98 -19.18 9.00
CA HIS A 150 -9.08 -19.99 9.53
C HIS A 150 -8.68 -21.43 9.85
N ALA A 151 -7.41 -21.79 9.65
CA ALA A 151 -6.83 -23.10 9.95
C ALA A 151 -6.15 -23.13 11.33
#